data_AF-W1X5K7-F1
#
_entry.id   AF-W1X5K7-F1
#
_cell.length_a   1.000
_cell.length_b   1.000
_cell.length_c   1.000
_cell.angle_alpha   90.00
_cell.angle_beta   90.00
_cell.angle_gamma   90.00
#
_symmetry.space_group_name_H-M   'P 1'
#
loop_
_entity.id
_entity.type
_entity.pdbx_description
1 polymer ?
#
loop_
_entity_poly.entity_id
_entity_poly.type
_entity_poly.pdbx_seq_one_letter_code
_entity_poly.pdbx_strand_id
1 'polypeptide(L)' 'EEGIEEYCNVEKALALNSATAAMELVLKFFDIKEGDEIITTPYTYTATSSVAVHRGIKPIYVDVKKDTFEMDIDKV' A
#
# COMPACT_ATOMS: atom_id res chain seq x y z
N GLU A 1 15.68 -8.48 -11.31
CA GLU A 1 14.47 -9.00 -10.65
C GLU A 1 14.78 -10.32 -9.95
N GLU A 2 15.42 -11.28 -10.60
CA GLU A 2 15.87 -12.57 -10.02
C GLU A 2 16.54 -12.45 -8.62
N GLY A 3 17.50 -11.53 -8.43
CA GLY A 3 18.13 -11.36 -7.11
C GLY A 3 17.18 -10.82 -6.02
N ILE A 4 16.15 -10.07 -6.39
CA ILE A 4 15.09 -9.62 -5.46
C ILE A 4 14.11 -10.75 -5.19
N GLU A 5 13.80 -11.58 -6.19
CA GLU A 5 12.99 -12.79 -6.04
C GLU A 5 13.60 -13.73 -4.99
N GLU A 6 14.90 -13.99 -5.11
CA GLU A 6 15.64 -14.82 -4.16
C GLU A 6 15.70 -14.17 -2.77
N TYR A 7 16.05 -12.88 -2.67
CA TYR A 7 16.18 -12.18 -1.40
C TYR A 7 14.85 -12.10 -0.62
N CYS A 8 13.73 -11.84 -1.31
CA CYS A 8 12.41 -11.73 -0.70
C CYS A 8 11.67 -13.07 -0.59
N ASN A 9 12.22 -14.17 -1.13
CA ASN A 9 11.59 -15.49 -1.22
C ASN A 9 10.20 -15.45 -1.90
N VAL A 10 10.14 -14.87 -3.11
CA VAL A 10 8.93 -14.77 -3.93
C VAL A 10 9.15 -15.33 -5.34
N GLU A 11 8.09 -15.82 -6.00
CA GLU A 11 8.20 -16.42 -7.35
C GLU A 11 8.56 -15.41 -8.45
N LYS A 12 8.09 -14.16 -8.29
CA LYS A 12 8.29 -13.08 -9.25
C LYS A 12 8.50 -11.74 -8.59
N ALA A 13 9.36 -10.91 -9.19
CA ALA A 13 9.52 -9.51 -8.88
C ALA A 13 9.38 -8.66 -10.16
N LEU A 14 8.82 -7.46 -10.01
CA LEU A 14 8.70 -6.49 -11.09
C LEU A 14 9.30 -5.15 -10.67
N ALA A 15 10.34 -4.71 -11.38
CA ALA A 15 10.99 -3.44 -11.16
C ALA A 15 10.19 -2.31 -11.84
N LEU A 16 9.84 -1.30 -11.06
CA LEU A 16 9.11 -0.11 -11.51
C LEU A 16 9.91 1.15 -11.19
N ASN A 17 9.50 2.27 -11.78
CA ASN A 17 10.18 3.55 -11.61
C ASN A 17 10.03 4.17 -10.20
N SER A 18 9.07 3.69 -9.39
CA SER A 18 8.86 4.13 -8.00
C SER A 18 7.93 3.18 -7.23
N ALA A 19 7.94 3.26 -5.90
CA ALA A 19 6.96 2.57 -5.05
C ALA A 19 5.52 3.09 -5.26
N THR A 20 5.34 4.37 -5.58
CA THR A 20 4.03 4.93 -5.93
C THR A 20 3.46 4.28 -7.18
N ALA A 21 4.28 4.09 -8.22
CA ALA A 21 3.87 3.38 -9.43
C ALA A 21 3.56 1.90 -9.16
N ALA A 22 4.30 1.27 -8.22
CA ALA A 22 4.02 -0.09 -7.78
C ALA A 22 2.66 -0.21 -7.11
N MET A 23 2.34 0.66 -6.15
CA MET A 23 1.02 0.69 -5.51
C MET A 23 -0.10 0.97 -6.54
N GLU A 24 0.13 1.89 -7.47
CA GLU A 24 -0.84 2.19 -8.53
C GLU A 24 -1.13 0.97 -9.42
N LEU A 25 -0.08 0.21 -9.77
CA LEU A 25 -0.23 -1.05 -10.53
C LEU A 25 -1.00 -2.09 -9.72
N VAL A 26 -0.69 -2.25 -8.43
CA VAL A 26 -1.39 -3.20 -7.53
C VAL A 26 -2.89 -2.89 -7.48
N LEU A 27 -3.27 -1.61 -7.32
CA LEU A 27 -4.68 -1.22 -7.34
C LEU A 27 -5.37 -1.52 -8.69
N LYS A 28 -4.66 -1.40 -9.82
CA LYS A 28 -5.19 -1.82 -11.14
C LYS A 28 -5.33 -3.33 -11.25
N PHE A 29 -4.32 -4.06 -10.78
CA PHE A 29 -4.27 -5.51 -10.89
C PHE A 29 -5.42 -6.18 -10.12
N PHE A 30 -5.75 -5.67 -8.93
CA PHE A 30 -6.87 -6.16 -8.12
C PHE A 30 -8.24 -5.54 -8.45
N ASP A 31 -8.35 -4.75 -9.53
CA ASP A 31 -9.58 -4.04 -9.94
C ASP A 31 -10.20 -3.17 -8.82
N ILE A 32 -9.35 -2.55 -7.99
CA ILE A 32 -9.79 -1.61 -6.96
C ILE A 32 -10.16 -0.27 -7.63
N LYS A 33 -11.36 0.22 -7.35
CA LYS A 33 -12.00 1.31 -8.08
C LYS A 33 -12.64 2.34 -7.16
N GLU A 34 -13.09 3.43 -7.76
CA GLU A 34 -13.83 4.48 -7.06
C GLU A 34 -14.99 3.89 -6.25
N GLY A 35 -15.12 4.34 -5.00
CA GLY A 35 -16.12 3.82 -4.05
C GLY A 35 -15.62 2.65 -3.19
N ASP A 36 -14.52 1.99 -3.56
CA ASP A 36 -13.85 1.02 -2.69
C ASP A 36 -13.09 1.73 -1.54
N GLU A 37 -12.73 0.95 -0.53
CA GLU A 37 -12.02 1.41 0.65
C GLU A 37 -10.67 0.69 0.79
N ILE A 38 -9.64 1.41 1.26
CA ILE A 38 -8.35 0.83 1.63
C ILE A 38 -8.02 1.16 3.09
N ILE A 39 -7.52 0.20 3.85
CA ILE A 39 -7.09 0.42 5.22
C ILE A 39 -5.62 0.87 5.21
N THR A 40 -5.33 1.96 5.90
CA THR A 40 -3.94 2.45 6.09
C THR A 40 -3.84 3.29 7.36
N THR A 41 -2.66 3.80 7.68
CA THR A 41 -2.44 4.75 8.78
C THR A 41 -2.20 6.16 8.24
N PRO A 42 -2.65 7.23 8.92
CA PRO A 42 -2.26 8.59 8.56
C PRO A 42 -0.79 8.88 8.93
N TYR A 43 -0.18 8.02 9.76
CA TYR A 43 1.24 8.09 10.12
C TYR A 43 2.10 7.30 9.14
N THR A 44 2.15 7.75 7.88
CA THR A 44 2.98 7.18 6.81
C THR A 44 3.31 8.27 5.79
N TYR A 45 4.16 7.96 4.82
CA TYR A 45 4.41 8.88 3.71
C TYR A 45 3.16 9.03 2.82
N THR A 46 2.91 10.25 2.32
CA THR A 46 1.68 10.60 1.58
C THR A 46 1.33 9.65 0.43
N ALA A 47 2.35 9.04 -0.21
CA ALA A 47 2.16 8.11 -1.32
C ALA A 47 1.22 6.94 -0.99
N THR A 48 1.19 6.47 0.26
CA THR A 48 0.32 5.36 0.68
C THR A 48 -1.16 5.70 0.52
N SER A 49 -1.57 6.94 0.81
CA SER A 49 -2.97 7.39 0.63
C SER A 49 -3.21 8.03 -0.72
N SER A 50 -2.27 8.83 -1.24
CA SER A 50 -2.49 9.64 -2.44
C SER A 50 -2.78 8.79 -3.67
N VAL A 51 -2.18 7.60 -3.77
CA VAL A 51 -2.42 6.66 -4.87
C VAL A 51 -3.87 6.20 -4.94
N ALA A 52 -4.51 5.97 -3.79
CA ALA A 52 -5.93 5.64 -3.69
C ALA A 52 -6.82 6.88 -3.93
N VAL A 53 -6.48 8.00 -3.28
CA VAL A 53 -7.27 9.24 -3.36
C VAL A 53 -7.35 9.76 -4.79
N HIS A 54 -6.25 9.69 -5.58
CA HIS A 54 -6.25 10.10 -6.99
C HIS A 54 -7.19 9.27 -7.88
N ARG A 55 -7.68 8.12 -7.39
CA ARG A 55 -8.60 7.22 -8.09
C ARG A 55 -10.01 7.20 -7.51
N GLY A 56 -10.31 8.10 -6.57
CA GLY A 56 -11.61 8.12 -5.88
C GLY A 56 -11.80 6.97 -4.89
N ILE A 57 -10.73 6.26 -4.52
CA ILE A 57 -10.75 5.22 -3.49
C ILE A 57 -10.60 5.90 -2.12
N LYS A 58 -11.40 5.48 -1.14
CA LYS A 58 -11.45 6.12 0.18
C LYS A 58 -10.49 5.44 1.17
N PRO A 59 -9.49 6.16 1.73
CA PRO A 59 -8.70 5.64 2.82
C PRO A 59 -9.51 5.56 4.12
N ILE A 60 -9.41 4.42 4.81
CA ILE A 60 -9.90 4.18 6.15
C ILE A 60 -8.68 4.13 7.07
N TYR A 61 -8.62 5.13 7.95
CA TYR A 61 -7.44 5.37 8.77
C TYR A 61 -7.51 4.61 10.09
N VAL A 62 -6.48 3.80 10.33
CA VAL A 62 -6.22 3.10 11.59
C VAL A 62 -5.01 3.75 12.26
N ASP A 63 -5.10 3.92 13.57
CA ASP A 63 -4.06 4.54 14.38
C ASP A 63 -2.82 3.64 14.52
N VAL A 64 -1.70 4.19 14.98
CA VAL A 64 -0.49 3.41 15.26
C VAL A 64 -0.51 2.80 16.65
N LYS A 65 0.20 1.69 16.83
CA LYS A 65 0.33 1.06 18.16
C LYS A 65 1.23 1.94 19.03
N LYS A 66 0.87 2.03 20.33
CA LYS A 66 1.65 2.79 21.31
C LYS A 66 3.11 2.30 21.33
N ASP A 67 4.03 3.25 21.39
CA ASP A 67 5.49 3.01 21.46
C ASP A 67 6.05 2.32 20.19
N THR A 68 5.27 2.28 19.10
CA THR A 68 5.73 1.87 17.76
C THR A 68 5.31 2.91 16.71
N PHE A 69 5.76 2.72 15.47
CA PHE A 69 5.33 3.50 14.30
C PHE A 69 4.52 2.66 13.31
N GLU A 70 4.08 1.49 13.75
CA GLU A 70 3.36 0.51 12.92
C GLU A 70 1.85 0.60 13.20
N MET A 71 1.05 0.21 12.21
CA MET A 71 -0.41 0.15 12.34
C MET A 71 -0.82 -0.74 13.52
N ASP A 72 -1.78 -0.27 14.31
CA ASP A 72 -2.34 -1.04 15.42
C ASP A 72 -3.30 -2.12 14.89
N ILE A 73 -2.81 -3.35 14.77
CA ILE A 73 -3.58 -4.48 14.20
C ILE A 73 -4.82 -4.82 15.04
N ASP A 74 -4.84 -4.49 16.34
CA ASP A 74 -6.01 -4.69 17.20
C ASP A 74 -7.15 -3.71 16.88
N LYS A 75 -6.91 -2.72 16.00
CA LYS A 75 -7.88 -1.70 15.55
C LYS A 75 -8.29 -1.84 14.08
N VAL A 76 -7.87 -2.92 13.40
CA VAL A 76 -8.24 -3.26 12.00
C VAL A 76 -9.43 -4.22 12.02
#